data_AF-A0A5B0QVV2-F1
#
_entry.id   AF-A0A5B0QVV2-F1
#
_cell.length_a   1.000
_cell.length_b   1.000
_cell.length_c   1.000
_cell.angle_alpha   90.00
_cell.angle_beta   90.00
_cell.angle_gamma   90.00
#
_symmetry.space_group_name_H-M   'P 1'
#
loop_
_entity.id
_entity.type
_entity.pdbx_description
1 polymer ?
#
loop_
_entity_poly.entity_id
_entity_poly.type
_entity_poly.pdbx_seq_one_letter_code
_entity_poly.pdbx_strand_id
1 'polypeptide(L)'
;MNQDITTSKYSEHTGPDDPPSPITAVTPGPSPLSDEQKRDILTSLLLEGFKGPDILLILEGEYGWSISLRTLSRLRQSWGLRLSDLPPAENPPDLLPPIRASLISAHQNGLTVAKMCSQLSSELGLNVSQRTVERYLRRLNLKQRQNDLANGKTTREEVVELVRHARDALLANTAGYRRMRQILVTNYGLRLPRYA
;
A
#
# COMPACT_ATOMS: atom_id res chain seq x y z
N MET A 1 -69.49 5.08 -41.29
CA MET A 1 -69.82 3.89 -42.10
C MET A 1 -69.55 4.23 -43.55
N ASN A 2 -68.50 3.64 -44.13
CA ASN A 2 -68.45 3.05 -45.47
C ASN A 2 -67.00 2.66 -45.75
N GLN A 3 -66.84 1.38 -46.07
CA GLN A 3 -65.62 0.60 -46.20
C GLN A 3 -65.09 0.60 -47.64
N ASP A 4 -63.78 0.33 -47.74
CA ASP A 4 -63.04 -0.45 -48.75
C ASP A 4 -63.11 -0.10 -50.24
N ILE A 5 -61.92 -0.03 -50.88
CA ILE A 5 -61.52 -0.87 -52.05
C ILE A 5 -60.06 -0.61 -52.55
N THR A 6 -59.18 -1.61 -52.36
CA THR A 6 -58.60 -2.50 -53.41
C THR A 6 -58.02 -1.93 -54.73
N THR A 7 -56.67 -1.96 -54.83
CA THR A 7 -55.83 -2.65 -55.88
C THR A 7 -55.44 -1.97 -57.22
N SER A 8 -54.14 -2.12 -57.56
CA SER A 8 -53.54 -2.29 -58.92
C SER A 8 -53.46 -1.04 -59.82
N LYS A 9 -52.42 -0.74 -60.63
CA LYS A 9 -51.19 -1.41 -61.08
C LYS A 9 -50.22 -0.38 -61.70
N TYR A 10 -48.95 -0.77 -61.72
CA TYR A 10 -47.77 -0.30 -62.48
C TYR A 10 -47.96 0.35 -63.86
N SER A 11 -47.06 1.30 -64.20
CA SER A 11 -46.36 1.42 -65.50
C SER A 11 -45.28 2.52 -65.39
N GLU A 12 -44.01 2.19 -65.14
CA GLU A 12 -42.90 2.04 -66.10
C GLU A 12 -42.44 3.32 -66.80
N HIS A 13 -41.17 3.72 -66.56
CA HIS A 13 -40.36 4.45 -67.53
C HIS A 13 -38.85 4.16 -67.34
N THR A 14 -38.28 3.44 -68.32
CA THR A 14 -36.98 3.63 -68.99
C THR A 14 -35.65 3.55 -68.20
N GLY A 15 -34.83 2.53 -68.50
CA GLY A 15 -33.37 2.46 -68.22
C GLY A 15 -32.52 3.35 -69.16
N PRO A 16 -31.17 3.26 -69.26
CA PRO A 16 -30.27 2.15 -68.85
C PRO A 16 -28.90 2.55 -68.21
N ASP A 17 -28.17 1.51 -67.76
CA ASP A 17 -26.71 1.32 -67.58
C ASP A 17 -25.85 2.33 -66.79
N ASP A 18 -25.50 1.94 -65.56
CA ASP A 18 -24.23 2.29 -64.91
C ASP A 18 -23.60 1.00 -64.33
N PRO A 19 -22.28 0.77 -64.48
CA PRO A 19 -21.65 -0.48 -64.09
C PRO A 19 -21.62 -0.63 -62.56
N PRO A 20 -21.68 -1.85 -62.01
CA PRO A 20 -21.56 -2.04 -60.57
C PRO A 20 -20.14 -1.62 -60.14
N SER A 21 -20.08 -0.56 -59.33
CA SER A 21 -18.85 -0.21 -58.61
C SER A 21 -18.35 -1.44 -57.85
N PRO A 22 -17.04 -1.74 -57.87
CA PRO A 22 -16.53 -2.89 -57.15
C PRO A 22 -16.82 -2.71 -55.67
N ILE A 23 -17.49 -3.69 -55.09
CA ILE A 23 -17.65 -3.83 -53.65
C ILE A 23 -16.23 -3.96 -53.10
N THR A 24 -15.66 -2.84 -52.64
CA THR A 24 -14.46 -2.84 -51.82
C THR A 24 -14.85 -3.61 -50.56
N ALA A 25 -14.42 -4.87 -50.50
CA ALA A 25 -14.47 -5.66 -49.29
C ALA A 25 -13.77 -4.83 -48.21
N VAL A 26 -14.55 -4.28 -47.28
CA VAL A 26 -14.05 -3.62 -46.09
C VAL A 26 -13.41 -4.72 -45.27
N THR A 27 -12.11 -4.92 -45.44
CA THR A 27 -11.28 -5.67 -44.51
C THR A 27 -11.51 -5.07 -43.12
N PRO A 28 -12.03 -5.81 -42.13
CA PRO A 28 -12.18 -5.27 -40.80
C PRO A 28 -10.77 -5.05 -40.24
N GLY A 29 -10.38 -3.78 -40.10
CA GLY A 29 -9.20 -3.40 -39.35
C GLY A 29 -9.30 -3.88 -37.91
N PRO A 30 -8.19 -3.94 -37.16
CA PRO A 30 -8.18 -4.42 -35.78
C PRO A 30 -9.19 -3.59 -34.96
N SER A 31 -10.19 -4.29 -34.41
CA SER A 31 -11.21 -3.66 -33.57
C SER A 31 -10.52 -2.90 -32.42
N PRO A 32 -10.89 -1.63 -32.18
CA PRO A 32 -10.30 -0.88 -31.08
C PRO A 32 -10.61 -1.57 -29.76
N LEU A 33 -9.62 -1.66 -28.87
CA LEU A 33 -9.77 -2.26 -27.55
C LEU A 33 -10.94 -1.61 -26.79
N SER A 34 -11.86 -2.43 -26.29
CA SER A 34 -12.91 -2.02 -25.35
C SER A 34 -12.29 -1.54 -24.03
N ASP A 35 -12.99 -0.69 -23.31
CA ASP A 35 -12.53 -0.21 -21.99
C ASP A 35 -12.46 -1.32 -20.94
N GLU A 36 -13.30 -2.36 -21.07
CA GLU A 36 -13.22 -3.58 -20.25
C GLU A 36 -11.91 -4.33 -20.52
N GLN A 37 -11.56 -4.53 -21.79
CA GLN A 37 -10.31 -5.20 -22.18
C GLN A 37 -9.08 -4.41 -21.71
N LYS A 38 -9.09 -3.09 -21.85
CA LYS A 38 -8.02 -2.22 -21.35
C LYS A 38 -7.86 -2.33 -19.84
N ARG A 39 -8.97 -2.40 -19.10
CA ARG A 39 -8.97 -2.56 -17.66
C ARG A 39 -8.36 -3.91 -17.26
N ASP A 40 -8.74 -4.98 -17.94
CA ASP A 40 -8.24 -6.33 -17.65
C ASP A 40 -6.73 -6.44 -17.92
N ILE A 41 -6.26 -5.90 -19.05
CA ILE A 41 -4.83 -5.83 -19.39
C ILE A 41 -4.05 -5.04 -18.34
N LEU A 42 -4.54 -3.86 -17.93
CA LEU A 42 -3.87 -3.10 -16.88
C LEU A 42 -3.88 -3.84 -15.54
N THR A 43 -4.93 -4.60 -15.25
CA THR A 43 -5.04 -5.37 -14.01
C THR A 43 -4.02 -6.50 -13.98
N SER A 44 -3.88 -7.28 -15.07
CA SER A 44 -2.88 -8.35 -15.15
C SER A 44 -1.46 -7.81 -15.01
N LEU A 45 -1.11 -6.74 -15.74
CA LEU A 45 0.22 -6.14 -15.67
C LEU A 45 0.56 -5.61 -14.26
N LEU A 46 -0.43 -5.08 -13.55
CA LEU A 46 -0.24 -4.63 -12.17
C LEU A 46 -0.09 -5.79 -11.17
N LEU A 47 -0.81 -6.90 -11.39
CA LEU A 47 -0.68 -8.11 -10.57
C LEU A 47 0.66 -8.81 -10.79
N GLU A 48 1.17 -8.79 -12.02
CA GLU A 48 2.51 -9.27 -12.37
C GLU A 48 3.63 -8.37 -11.82
N GLY A 49 3.29 -7.17 -11.37
CA GLY A 49 4.20 -6.27 -10.65
C GLY A 49 4.95 -5.27 -11.54
N PHE A 50 4.54 -5.10 -12.80
CA PHE A 50 5.13 -4.11 -13.70
C PHE A 50 4.91 -2.68 -13.19
N LYS A 51 5.90 -1.81 -13.48
CA LYS A 51 5.87 -0.39 -13.07
C LYS A 51 5.45 0.49 -14.24
N GLY A 52 5.05 1.72 -13.93
CA GLY A 52 4.50 2.68 -14.90
C GLY A 52 5.24 2.75 -16.25
N PRO A 53 6.56 2.95 -16.29
CA PRO A 53 7.30 2.98 -17.56
C PRO A 53 7.27 1.65 -18.32
N ASP A 54 7.43 0.52 -17.61
CA ASP A 54 7.42 -0.81 -18.21
C ASP A 54 6.04 -1.15 -18.78
N ILE A 55 4.98 -0.78 -18.07
CA ILE A 55 3.59 -0.91 -18.54
C ILE A 55 3.42 -0.16 -19.86
N LEU A 56 3.93 1.07 -20.00
CA LEU A 56 3.80 1.81 -21.25
C LEU A 56 4.48 1.11 -22.43
N LEU A 57 5.67 0.55 -22.22
CA LEU A 57 6.38 -0.20 -23.26
C LEU A 57 5.60 -1.44 -23.70
N ILE A 58 5.03 -2.18 -22.74
CA ILE A 58 4.22 -3.38 -23.02
C ILE A 58 2.93 -3.01 -23.75
N LEU A 59 2.24 -1.95 -23.30
CA LEU A 59 1.00 -1.50 -23.93
C LEU A 59 1.21 -1.08 -25.40
N GLU A 60 2.30 -0.37 -25.68
CA GLU A 60 2.63 0.06 -27.03
C GLU A 60 3.08 -1.12 -27.90
N GLY A 61 3.93 -2.00 -27.38
CA GLY A 61 4.52 -3.12 -28.13
C GLY A 61 3.56 -4.29 -28.41
N GLU A 62 2.80 -4.72 -27.40
CA GLU A 62 1.97 -5.93 -27.50
C GLU A 62 0.52 -5.63 -27.90
N TYR A 63 0.01 -4.47 -27.50
CA TYR A 63 -1.40 -4.11 -27.65
C TYR A 63 -1.64 -2.93 -28.59
N GLY A 64 -0.58 -2.32 -29.14
CA GLY A 64 -0.68 -1.13 -30.00
C GLY A 64 -1.32 0.08 -29.30
N TRP A 65 -1.33 0.09 -27.96
CA TRP A 65 -2.04 1.07 -27.14
C TRP A 65 -1.08 2.08 -26.53
N SER A 66 -0.76 3.14 -27.28
CA SER A 66 0.13 4.20 -26.81
C SER A 66 -0.61 5.22 -25.93
N ILE A 67 -0.17 5.37 -24.67
CA ILE A 67 -0.71 6.34 -23.71
C ILE A 67 0.39 7.02 -22.89
N SER A 68 0.10 8.21 -22.37
CA SER A 68 1.01 8.90 -21.44
C SER A 68 0.93 8.33 -20.03
N LEU A 69 1.99 8.51 -19.22
CA LEU A 69 1.98 8.21 -17.78
C LEU A 69 0.82 8.91 -17.03
N ARG A 70 0.45 10.12 -17.46
CA ARG A 70 -0.66 10.87 -16.88
C ARG A 70 -1.99 10.19 -17.17
N THR A 71 -2.17 9.72 -18.41
CA THR A 71 -3.35 8.96 -18.82
C THR A 71 -3.43 7.64 -18.06
N LEU A 72 -2.32 6.89 -17.97
CA LEU A 72 -2.23 5.66 -17.19
C LEU A 72 -2.61 5.90 -15.72
N SER A 73 -2.09 6.97 -15.11
CA SER A 73 -2.42 7.34 -13.73
C SER A 73 -3.90 7.66 -13.55
N ARG A 74 -4.51 8.38 -14.52
CA ARG A 74 -5.94 8.68 -14.51
C ARG A 74 -6.79 7.41 -14.62
N LEU A 75 -6.46 6.53 -15.56
CA LEU A 75 -7.18 5.25 -15.75
C LEU A 75 -7.11 4.37 -14.50
N ARG A 76 -5.93 4.27 -13.89
CA ARG A 76 -5.75 3.54 -12.63
C ARG A 76 -6.62 4.10 -11.50
N GLN A 77 -6.79 5.42 -11.45
CA GLN A 77 -7.65 6.04 -10.45
C GLN A 77 -9.13 5.83 -10.74
N SER A 78 -9.56 6.00 -12.01
CA SER A 78 -10.97 5.85 -12.38
C SER A 78 -11.46 4.41 -12.32
N TRP A 79 -10.58 3.43 -12.56
CA TRP A 79 -10.91 2.01 -12.53
C TRP A 79 -10.64 1.32 -11.19
N GLY A 80 -10.16 2.05 -10.18
CA GLY A 80 -9.85 1.46 -8.87
C GLY A 80 -8.71 0.43 -8.93
N LEU A 81 -7.65 0.74 -9.69
CA LEU A 81 -6.44 -0.09 -9.83
C LEU A 81 -5.28 0.49 -8.98
N ARG A 82 -5.61 1.00 -7.79
CA ARG A 82 -4.60 1.43 -6.83
C ARG A 82 -4.07 0.22 -6.08
N LEU A 83 -2.85 0.32 -5.56
CA LEU A 83 -2.29 -0.72 -4.70
C LEU A 83 -3.14 -1.00 -3.44
N SER A 84 -4.02 -0.07 -3.05
CA SER A 84 -5.00 -0.25 -1.97
C SER A 84 -6.21 -1.10 -2.36
N ASP A 85 -6.50 -1.15 -3.66
CA ASP A 85 -7.73 -1.72 -4.22
C ASP A 85 -7.47 -3.12 -4.80
N LEU A 86 -6.19 -3.43 -5.07
CA LEU A 86 -5.74 -4.77 -5.43
C LEU A 86 -5.67 -5.66 -4.18
N PRO A 87 -5.98 -6.98 -4.30
CA PRO A 87 -5.79 -7.91 -3.20
C PRO A 87 -4.33 -7.80 -2.70
N PRO A 88 -4.12 -7.80 -1.36
CA PRO A 88 -2.77 -7.78 -0.81
C PRO A 88 -1.96 -8.90 -1.49
N ALA A 89 -0.82 -8.56 -2.07
CA ALA A 89 0.07 -9.57 -2.66
C ALA A 89 0.25 -10.70 -1.65
N GLU A 90 -0.13 -11.93 -2.04
CA GLU A 90 -0.19 -13.09 -1.13
C GLU A 90 1.14 -13.32 -0.40
N ASN A 91 2.24 -12.90 -1.03
CA ASN A 91 3.57 -12.92 -0.48
C ASN A 91 4.20 -11.53 -0.61
N PRO A 92 4.03 -10.60 0.36
CA PRO A 92 4.85 -9.40 0.37
C PRO A 92 6.32 -9.86 0.39
N PRO A 93 7.23 -9.25 -0.39
CA PRO A 93 8.64 -9.63 -0.36
C PRO A 93 9.10 -9.58 1.09
N ASP A 94 9.52 -10.75 1.56
CA ASP A 94 9.85 -10.97 2.95
C ASP A 94 10.98 -10.00 3.32
N LEU A 95 10.92 -9.47 4.54
CA LEU A 95 11.99 -8.57 4.99
C LEU A 95 13.33 -9.30 4.87
N LEU A 96 14.32 -8.64 4.24
CA LEU A 96 15.64 -9.24 4.08
C LEU A 96 16.12 -9.80 5.43
N PRO A 97 16.63 -11.04 5.47
CA PRO A 97 17.08 -11.68 6.71
C PRO A 97 17.93 -10.79 7.63
N PRO A 98 18.92 -9.99 7.13
CA PRO A 98 19.69 -9.10 8.00
C PRO A 98 18.86 -7.99 8.65
N ILE A 99 17.92 -7.38 7.91
CA ILE A 99 17.04 -6.34 8.44
C ILE A 99 16.11 -6.94 9.51
N ARG A 100 15.58 -8.13 9.24
CA ARG A 100 14.72 -8.86 10.18
C ARG A 100 15.48 -9.19 11.47
N ALA A 101 16.69 -9.74 11.38
CA ALA A 101 17.52 -10.07 12.54
C ALA A 101 17.87 -8.84 13.38
N SER A 102 18.31 -7.75 12.72
CA SER A 102 18.64 -6.49 13.40
C SER A 102 17.41 -5.91 14.11
N LEU A 103 16.24 -5.87 13.46
CA LEU A 103 15.00 -5.38 14.08
C LEU A 103 14.52 -6.23 15.26
N ILE A 104 14.59 -7.56 15.16
CA ILE A 104 14.22 -8.47 16.25
C ILE A 104 15.14 -8.26 17.44
N SER A 105 16.47 -8.24 17.21
CA SER A 105 17.46 -7.97 18.25
C SER A 105 17.23 -6.61 18.91
N ALA A 106 17.02 -5.57 18.10
CA ALA A 106 16.78 -4.22 18.59
C ALA A 106 15.50 -4.12 19.43
N HIS A 107 14.46 -4.85 19.01
CA HIS A 107 13.19 -4.91 19.73
C HIS A 107 13.32 -5.65 21.07
N GLN A 108 14.04 -6.77 21.11
CA GLN A 108 14.33 -7.50 22.36
C GLN A 108 15.11 -6.63 23.35
N ASN A 109 16.03 -5.81 22.85
CA ASN A 109 16.77 -4.83 23.64
C ASN A 109 15.94 -3.60 24.07
N GLY A 110 14.68 -3.50 23.62
CA GLY A 110 13.78 -2.40 23.98
C GLY A 110 14.18 -1.05 23.38
N LEU A 111 14.81 -1.06 22.21
CA LEU A 111 15.18 0.18 21.51
C LEU A 111 13.95 0.90 20.95
N THR A 112 14.01 2.24 20.95
CA THR A 112 12.98 3.08 20.34
C THR A 112 13.10 3.07 18.81
N VAL A 113 12.03 3.47 18.09
CA VAL A 113 12.02 3.51 16.61
C VAL A 113 13.20 4.32 16.09
N ALA A 114 13.48 5.48 16.70
CA ALA A 114 14.59 6.34 16.31
C ALA A 114 15.94 5.62 16.41
N LYS A 115 16.18 4.85 17.49
CA LYS A 115 17.41 4.08 17.65
C LYS A 115 17.50 2.91 16.70
N MET A 116 16.38 2.25 16.41
CA MET A 116 16.32 1.23 15.36
C MET A 116 16.68 1.81 13.99
N CYS A 117 16.26 3.04 13.67
CA CYS A 117 16.67 3.73 12.45
C CYS A 117 18.19 3.95 12.42
N SER A 118 18.75 4.48 13.50
CA SER A 118 20.21 4.68 13.62
C SER A 118 21.01 3.38 13.53
N GLN A 119 20.48 2.29 14.10
CA GLN A 119 21.11 0.98 14.06
C GLN A 119 21.10 0.40 12.64
N LEU A 120 19.98 0.49 11.92
CA LEU A 120 19.89 0.07 10.53
C LEU A 120 20.82 0.89 9.62
N SER A 121 21.02 2.18 9.91
CA SER A 121 21.97 3.00 9.15
C SER A 121 23.41 2.68 9.50
N SER A 122 23.75 2.38 10.76
CA SER A 122 25.13 2.06 11.16
C SER A 122 25.57 0.64 10.81
N GLU A 123 24.70 -0.36 11.01
CA GLU A 123 25.04 -1.78 10.82
C GLU A 123 24.89 -2.22 9.37
N LEU A 124 23.86 -1.73 8.68
CA LEU A 124 23.49 -2.19 7.34
C LEU A 124 23.64 -1.10 6.27
N GLY A 125 24.04 0.12 6.63
CA GLY A 125 24.11 1.24 5.70
C GLY A 125 22.75 1.68 5.17
N LEU A 126 21.64 1.25 5.78
CA LEU A 126 20.29 1.50 5.28
C LEU A 126 19.72 2.75 5.93
N ASN A 127 19.57 3.82 5.14
CA ASN A 127 18.89 5.02 5.59
C ASN A 127 17.37 4.83 5.50
N VAL A 128 16.74 4.49 6.62
CA VAL A 128 15.31 4.18 6.70
C VAL A 128 14.58 5.19 7.57
N SER A 129 13.41 5.63 7.09
CA SER A 129 12.54 6.53 7.85
C SER A 129 11.89 5.80 9.03
N GLN A 130 11.48 6.56 10.06
CA GLN A 130 10.73 6.03 11.20
C GLN A 130 9.47 5.27 10.76
N ARG A 131 8.72 5.82 9.79
CA ARG A 131 7.52 5.16 9.23
C ARG A 131 7.84 3.81 8.60
N THR A 132 9.01 3.69 7.97
CA THR A 132 9.44 2.44 7.36
C THR A 132 9.76 1.40 8.44
N VAL A 133 10.44 1.80 9.52
CA VAL A 133 10.72 0.93 10.66
C VAL A 133 9.42 0.49 11.35
N GLU A 134 8.48 1.40 11.59
CA GLU A 134 7.15 1.06 12.13
C GLU A 134 6.38 0.10 11.23
N ARG A 135 6.46 0.28 9.91
CA ARG A 135 5.89 -0.66 8.94
C ARG A 135 6.57 -2.03 9.03
N TYR A 136 7.88 -2.08 9.19
CA TYR A 136 8.62 -3.34 9.36
C TYR A 136 8.27 -4.03 10.68
N LEU A 137 8.15 -3.30 11.78
CA LEU A 137 7.70 -3.83 13.06
C LEU A 137 6.29 -4.41 12.96
N ARG A 138 5.37 -3.72 12.28
CA ARG A 138 4.01 -4.23 12.01
C ARG A 138 4.04 -5.53 11.19
N ARG A 139 4.87 -5.59 10.14
CA ARG A 139 5.06 -6.81 9.34
C ARG A 139 5.59 -7.99 10.16
N LEU A 140 6.46 -7.71 11.13
CA LEU A 140 7.03 -8.71 12.03
C LEU A 140 6.13 -9.01 13.24
N ASN A 141 4.93 -8.42 13.34
CA ASN A 141 4.05 -8.48 14.52
C ASN A 141 4.74 -8.08 15.84
N LEU A 142 5.76 -7.22 15.76
CA LEU A 142 6.51 -6.73 16.91
C LEU A 142 5.85 -5.47 17.46
N LYS A 143 5.14 -5.60 18.58
CA LYS A 143 4.60 -4.45 19.32
C LYS A 143 5.71 -3.85 20.17
N GLN A 144 6.03 -2.56 19.97
CA GLN A 144 6.94 -1.88 20.89
C GLN A 144 6.38 -1.95 22.30
N ARG A 145 7.27 -2.18 23.28
CA ARG A 145 6.89 -2.15 24.70
C ARG A 145 6.38 -0.74 25.00
N GLN A 146 5.07 -0.61 25.16
CA GLN A 146 4.44 0.65 25.48
C GLN A 146 4.80 1.07 26.90
N ASN A 147 5.01 2.38 27.09
CA ASN A 147 5.29 2.96 28.40
C ASN A 147 4.00 3.03 29.21
N ASP A 148 4.05 2.75 30.52
CA ASP A 148 2.87 2.85 31.38
C ASP A 148 2.32 4.29 31.46
N LEU A 149 3.21 5.29 31.37
CA LEU A 149 2.84 6.71 31.20
C LEU A 149 2.11 6.99 29.87
N ALA A 150 2.59 6.40 28.76
CA ALA A 150 1.99 6.61 27.44
C ALA A 150 0.65 5.86 27.28
N ASN A 151 0.47 4.78 28.05
CA ASN A 151 -0.76 4.01 28.11
C ASN A 151 -1.80 4.59 29.08
N GLY A 152 -1.49 5.69 29.76
CA GLY A 152 -2.37 6.27 30.79
C GLY A 152 -2.60 5.37 31.99
N LYS A 153 -1.78 4.32 32.16
CA LYS A 153 -1.84 3.39 33.29
C LYS A 153 -1.33 4.06 34.58
N THR A 154 -0.45 5.05 34.43
CA THR A 154 0.02 5.88 35.52
C THR A 154 0.15 7.32 35.08
N THR A 155 -0.14 8.24 35.99
CA THR A 155 0.12 9.68 35.83
C THR A 155 1.56 10.03 36.22
N ARG A 156 2.03 11.21 35.83
CA ARG A 156 3.38 11.67 36.17
C ARG A 156 3.51 11.87 37.68
N GLU A 157 2.44 12.30 38.30
CA GLU A 157 2.30 12.59 39.72
C GLU A 157 2.40 11.30 40.53
N GLU A 158 1.68 10.24 40.14
CA GLU A 158 1.76 8.92 40.75
C GLU A 158 3.19 8.33 40.69
N VAL A 159 3.89 8.53 39.57
CA VAL A 159 5.28 8.09 39.45
C VAL A 159 6.19 8.81 40.45
N VAL A 160 5.97 10.11 40.69
CA VAL A 160 6.73 10.87 41.68
C VAL A 160 6.44 10.37 43.09
N GLU A 161 5.17 10.10 43.42
CA GLU A 161 4.80 9.54 44.72
C GLU A 161 5.41 8.15 44.95
N LEU A 162 5.41 7.28 43.94
CA LEU A 162 5.99 5.95 44.05
C LEU A 162 7.52 5.99 44.18
N VAL A 163 8.17 6.99 43.57
CA VAL A 163 9.60 7.25 43.79
C VAL A 163 9.87 7.76 45.21
N ARG A 164 9.00 8.62 45.76
CA ARG A 164 9.12 9.07 47.16
C ARG A 164 8.89 7.90 48.11
N HIS A 165 7.84 7.12 47.91
CA HIS A 165 7.57 5.91 48.68
C HIS A 165 8.73 4.89 48.58
N ALA A 166 9.30 4.68 47.39
CA ALA A 166 10.48 3.81 47.25
C ALA A 166 11.71 4.33 48.00
N ARG A 167 11.91 5.65 48.06
CA ARG A 167 13.01 6.26 48.82
C ARG A 167 12.80 6.10 50.31
N ASP A 168 11.61 6.45 50.79
CA ASP A 168 11.30 6.51 52.21
C ASP A 168 11.06 5.10 52.80
N ALA A 169 10.24 4.27 52.15
CA ALA A 169 9.84 2.97 52.68
C ALA A 169 10.80 1.82 52.31
N LEU A 170 11.45 1.87 51.14
CA LEU A 170 12.45 0.85 50.74
C LEU A 170 13.89 1.31 51.00
N LEU A 171 14.07 2.43 51.72
CA LEU A 171 15.36 3.04 52.05
C LEU A 171 16.28 3.24 50.84
N ALA A 172 15.69 3.39 49.65
CA ALA A 172 16.41 3.55 48.38
C ALA A 172 16.91 4.99 48.16
N ASN A 173 17.29 5.68 49.24
CA ASN A 173 17.66 7.10 49.22
C ASN A 173 18.89 7.39 48.36
N THR A 174 19.82 6.43 48.26
CA THR A 174 21.03 6.52 47.44
C THR A 174 20.86 5.90 46.04
N ALA A 175 19.67 5.40 45.71
CA ALA A 175 19.43 4.73 44.44
C ALA A 175 19.41 5.74 43.28
N GLY A 176 20.46 5.70 42.45
CA GLY A 176 20.47 6.39 41.16
C GLY A 176 19.41 5.82 40.20
N TYR A 177 19.20 6.51 39.07
CA TYR A 177 18.13 6.22 38.10
C TYR A 177 18.01 4.73 37.71
N ARG A 178 19.13 4.04 37.44
CA ARG A 178 19.11 2.62 37.05
C ARG A 178 18.54 1.72 38.16
N ARG A 179 18.94 1.95 39.42
CA ARG A 179 18.49 1.18 40.57
C ARG A 179 17.04 1.52 40.91
N MET A 180 16.67 2.80 40.86
CA MET A 180 15.29 3.24 41.05
C MET A 180 14.34 2.66 40.00
N ARG A 181 14.74 2.63 38.73
CA ARG A 181 13.98 1.99 37.66
C ARG A 181 13.75 0.50 37.93
N GLN A 182 14.77 -0.20 38.43
CA GLN A 182 14.62 -1.61 38.78
C GLN A 182 13.62 -1.79 39.93
N ILE A 183 13.70 -0.97 40.97
CA ILE A 183 12.77 -0.96 42.11
C ILE A 183 11.33 -0.71 41.65
N LEU A 184 11.12 0.25 40.75
CA LEU A 184 9.82 0.57 40.16
C LEU A 184 9.23 -0.61 39.39
N VAL A 185 10.07 -1.32 38.62
CA VAL A 185 9.64 -2.53 37.91
C VAL A 185 9.33 -3.69 38.86
N THR A 186 10.17 -3.92 39.88
CA THR A 186 10.04 -5.10 40.75
C THR A 186 8.95 -4.95 41.81
N ASN A 187 8.82 -3.78 42.43
CA ASN A 187 7.90 -3.58 43.55
C ASN A 187 6.55 -3.01 43.11
N TYR A 188 6.54 -2.22 42.04
CA TYR A 188 5.33 -1.50 41.59
C TYR A 188 4.88 -1.92 40.20
N GLY A 189 5.60 -2.83 39.53
CA GLY A 189 5.27 -3.28 38.17
C GLY A 189 5.35 -2.18 37.12
N LEU A 190 5.99 -1.05 37.42
CA LEU A 190 5.99 0.14 36.57
C LEU A 190 7.17 0.18 35.61
N ARG A 191 6.85 0.44 34.34
CA ARG A 191 7.79 0.50 33.23
C ARG A 191 7.85 1.92 32.69
N LEU A 192 8.87 2.63 33.16
CA LEU A 192 9.16 4.00 32.74
C LEU A 192 10.23 4.02 31.63
N PRO A 193 10.08 4.94 30.67
CA PRO A 193 11.11 5.15 29.65
C PRO A 193 12.38 5.72 30.27
N ARG A 194 13.51 5.42 29.62
CA ARG A 194 14.69 6.30 29.65
C ARG A 194 14.32 7.53 28.86
N TYR A 195 13.94 8.60 29.54
CA TYR A 195 14.02 9.92 28.92
C TYR A 195 15.50 10.16 28.57
N ALA A 196 15.75 10.35 27.29
CA ALA A 196 16.98 10.94 26.76
C ALA A 196 16.60 12.34 26.28
#